data_AF-A0A392Q994-F1
#
_entry.id   AF-A0A392Q994-F1
#
_cell.length_a   1.000
_cell.length_b   1.000
_cell.length_c   1.000
_cell.angle_alpha   90.00
_cell.angle_beta   90.00
_cell.angle_gamma   90.00
#
_symmetry.space_group_name_H-M   'P 1'
#
loop_
_entity.id
_entity.type
_entity.pdbx_description
1 polymer ?
#
loop_
_entity_poly.entity_id
_entity_poly.type
_entity_poly.pdbx_seq_one_letter_code
_entity_poly.pdbx_strand_id
1 'polypeptide(L)' 'MAEAKNFRREWTAITQLAHHGMLFVPLGYTFGSGMFEMGEVKGGSPYGAGTFAGDGTRQPTELELQQAFYQ' A
#
# COMPACT_ATOMS: atom_id res chain seq x y z
N MET A 1 -11.55 11.14 -20.27
CA MET A 1 -10.51 11.78 -19.43
C MET A 1 -11.10 11.99 -18.03
N ALA A 2 -11.26 10.92 -17.25
CA ALA A 2 -11.98 10.94 -15.98
C ALA A 2 -11.01 11.14 -14.81
N GLU A 3 -11.24 12.23 -14.08
CA GLU A 3 -11.09 12.37 -12.63
C GLU A 3 -9.83 11.82 -11.92
N ALA A 4 -8.69 12.45 -12.18
CA ALA A 4 -7.46 12.30 -11.39
C ALA A 4 -7.49 13.03 -10.02
N LYS A 5 -8.63 13.04 -9.30
CA LYS A 5 -8.78 13.78 -8.03
C LYS A 5 -8.60 12.93 -6.76
N ASN A 6 -8.58 11.59 -6.86
CA ASN A 6 -8.55 10.70 -5.70
C ASN A 6 -7.17 10.11 -5.35
N PHE A 7 -6.09 10.49 -6.04
CA PHE A 7 -4.74 9.94 -5.81
C PHE A 7 -4.00 10.50 -4.58
N ARG A 8 -4.66 11.28 -3.70
CA ARG A 8 -4.02 12.02 -2.60
C ARG A 8 -4.43 11.52 -1.21
N ARG A 9 -4.30 10.22 -0.91
CA ARG A 9 -4.63 9.69 0.44
C ARG A 9 -3.56 8.85 1.13
N GLU A 10 -2.55 8.34 0.43
CA GLU A 10 -1.49 7.54 1.08
C GLU A 10 -0.53 8.42 1.91
N TRP A 11 -0.26 9.65 1.47
CA TRP A 11 0.72 10.56 2.08
C TRP A 11 0.25 11.26 3.37
N THR A 12 -1.06 11.30 3.65
CA THR A 12 -1.60 12.15 4.73
C THR A 12 -1.32 11.61 6.13
N ALA A 13 -1.06 10.30 6.27
CA ALA A 13 -0.75 9.71 7.57
C ALA A 13 0.68 10.05 8.04
N ILE A 14 1.64 10.10 7.10
CA ILE A 14 3.07 10.32 7.41
C ILE A 14 3.28 11.68 8.07
N THR A 15 2.59 12.73 7.62
CA THR A 15 2.70 14.07 8.23
C THR A 15 2.20 14.08 9.67
N GLN A 16 1.15 13.31 9.99
CA GLN A 16 0.65 13.20 11.36
C GLN A 16 1.66 12.49 12.28
N LEU A 17 2.32 11.44 11.79
CA LEU A 17 3.38 10.74 12.52
C LEU A 17 4.58 11.65 12.77
N ALA A 18 5.01 12.40 11.75
CA ALA A 18 6.11 13.36 11.86
C ALA A 18 5.83 14.46 12.89
N HIS A 19 4.60 15.00 12.93
CA HIS A 19 4.20 15.99 13.94
C HIS A 19 4.27 15.46 15.37
N HIS A 20 4.06 14.16 15.57
CA HIS A 20 4.20 13.50 16.88
C HIS A 20 5.62 13.04 17.17
N GLY A 21 6.59 13.35 16.31
CA GLY A 21 7.98 12.92 16.46
C GLY A 21 8.17 11.41 16.29
N MET A 22 7.24 10.72 15.64
CA MET A 22 7.33 9.28 15.39
C MET A 22 8.21 9.01 14.17
N LEU A 23 9.02 7.94 14.26
CA LEU A 23 9.77 7.42 13.12
C LEU A 23 8.84 6.65 12.19
N PHE A 24 8.92 6.94 10.90
CA PHE A 24 8.22 6.20 9.85
C PHE A 24 9.22 5.31 9.10
N VAL A 25 8.94 4.00 9.09
CA VAL A 25 9.76 2.99 8.38
C VAL A 25 8.96 2.49 7.18
N PRO A 26 9.31 2.88 5.94
CA PRO A 26 8.61 2.43 4.75
C PRO A 26 9.02 1.00 4.35
N LEU A 27 8.14 0.31 3.63
CA LEU A 27 8.43 -1.01 3.06
C LEU A 27 9.49 -0.93 1.93
N GLY A 28 9.50 0.16 1.16
CA GLY A 28 10.35 0.28 -0.02
C GLY A 28 9.98 -0.76 -1.10
N TYR A 29 10.97 -1.26 -1.83
CA TYR A 29 10.79 -2.34 -2.83
C TYR A 29 11.48 -3.65 -2.40
N THR A 30 11.76 -3.82 -1.11
CA THR A 30 12.57 -4.95 -0.60
C THR A 30 11.77 -6.26 -0.50
N PHE A 31 10.45 -6.21 -0.62
CA PHE A 31 9.58 -7.40 -0.80
C PHE A 31 9.78 -8.09 -2.16
N GLY A 32 10.67 -7.57 -3.03
CA GLY A 32 11.18 -8.30 -4.19
C GLY A 32 10.17 -8.41 -5.33
N SER A 33 10.14 -9.56 -6.01
CA SER A 33 9.31 -9.79 -7.20
C SER A 33 7.81 -9.58 -6.93
N GLY A 34 7.34 -9.80 -5.69
CA GLY A 34 5.96 -9.54 -5.30
C GLY A 34 5.56 -8.06 -5.42
N MET A 35 6.51 -7.12 -5.36
CA MET A 35 6.24 -5.70 -5.60
C MET A 35 5.99 -5.39 -7.08
N PHE A 36 6.60 -6.16 -7.99
CA PHE A 36 6.58 -5.92 -9.43
C PHE A 36 5.62 -6.84 -10.18
N GLU A 37 4.84 -7.65 -9.46
CA GLU A 37 3.89 -8.54 -10.11
C GLU A 37 2.72 -7.76 -10.75
N MET A 38 2.37 -8.13 -11.99
CA MET A 38 1.43 -7.43 -12.87
C MET A 38 0.30 -8.33 -13.43
N GLY A 39 0.32 -9.64 -13.16
CA GLY A 39 -0.70 -10.57 -13.63
C GLY A 39 -2.04 -10.47 -12.90
N GLU A 40 -2.06 -9.89 -11.70
CA GLU A 40 -3.27 -9.65 -10.91
C GLU A 40 -3.30 -8.25 -10.30
N VAL A 41 -4.50 -7.75 -10.01
CA VAL A 41 -4.67 -6.50 -9.27
C VAL A 41 -4.30 -6.74 -7.81
N LYS A 42 -3.35 -5.95 -7.31
CA LYS A 42 -2.88 -5.95 -5.92
C LYS A 42 -2.77 -4.53 -5.37
N GLY A 43 -2.98 -4.40 -4.07
CA GLY A 43 -2.72 -3.19 -3.30
C GLY A 43 -1.26 -3.06 -2.86
N GLY A 44 -1.01 -2.03 -2.05
CA GLY A 44 0.30 -1.75 -1.48
C GLY A 44 1.18 -0.85 -2.35
N SER A 45 2.12 -0.18 -1.71
CA SER A 45 3.07 0.73 -2.36
C SER A 45 4.40 0.73 -1.58
N PRO A 46 5.44 1.44 -2.05
CA PRO A 46 6.68 1.57 -1.28
C PRO A 46 6.51 2.22 0.09
N TYR A 47 5.38 2.89 0.33
CA TYR A 47 5.05 3.49 1.62
C TYR A 47 4.47 2.48 2.63
N GLY A 48 4.03 1.30 2.18
CA GLY A 48 3.54 0.24 3.06
C GLY A 48 2.64 -0.77 2.36
N ALA A 49 2.33 -1.85 3.08
CA ALA A 49 1.38 -2.86 2.64
C ALA A 49 -0.03 -2.28 2.51
N GLY A 50 -0.82 -2.87 1.61
CA GLY A 50 -2.20 -2.46 1.38
C GLY A 50 -2.95 -3.49 0.55
N THR A 51 -4.28 -3.40 0.55
CA THR A 51 -5.15 -4.32 -0.20
C THR A 51 -6.11 -3.54 -1.09
N PHE A 52 -6.41 -4.07 -2.27
CA PHE A 52 -7.47 -3.56 -3.11
C PHE A 52 -8.83 -4.17 -2.69
N ALA A 53 -9.73 -3.35 -2.16
CA ALA A 53 -11.00 -3.85 -1.63
C ALA A 53 -12.12 -4.03 -2.69
N GLY A 54 -11.94 -3.54 -3.91
CA GLY A 54 -13.01 -3.55 -4.92
C GLY A 54 -14.27 -2.82 -4.45
N ASP A 55 -15.42 -3.51 -4.50
CA ASP A 55 -16.72 -3.06 -3.97
C ASP A 55 -16.91 -3.34 -2.47
N GLY A 56 -15.87 -3.82 -1.79
CA GLY A 56 -15.87 -4.24 -0.39
C GLY A 56 -16.10 -5.74 -0.18
N THR A 57 -16.40 -6.50 -1.24
CA THR A 57 -16.53 -7.97 -1.14
C THR A 57 -15.21 -8.71 -1.31
N ARG A 58 -14.22 -8.10 -1.98
CA ARG A 58 -12.90 -8.70 -2.22
C ARG A 58 -12.12 -8.79 -0.91
N GLN A 59 -11.62 -9.99 -0.63
CA GLN A 59 -10.69 -10.23 0.47
C GLN A 59 -9.24 -10.01 0.02
N PRO A 60 -8.31 -9.73 0.95
CA PRO A 60 -6.90 -9.65 0.62
C PRO A 60 -6.39 -10.93 -0.04
N THR A 61 -5.61 -10.80 -1.12
CA THR A 61 -4.98 -11.97 -1.75
C THR A 61 -3.80 -12.46 -0.92
N GLU A 62 -3.36 -13.69 -1.19
CA GLU A 62 -2.17 -14.26 -0.55
C GLU A 62 -0.94 -13.35 -0.71
N LEU A 63 -0.77 -12.74 -1.89
CA LEU A 63 0.33 -11.80 -2.15
C LEU A 63 0.25 -10.55 -1.26
N GLU A 64 -0.95 -9.98 -1.08
CA GLU A 64 -1.18 -8.83 -0.20
C GLU A 64 -0.95 -9.18 1.28
N LEU A 65 -1.35 -10.39 1.70
CA LEU A 65 -1.12 -10.90 3.06
C LEU A 65 0.38 -11.14 3.32
N GLN A 66 1.11 -11.70 2.35
CA GLN A 66 2.56 -11.90 2.46
C GLN A 66 3.30 -10.56 2.53
N GLN A 67 2.89 -9.56 1.76
CA GLN A 67 3.45 -8.21 1.84
C GLN A 67 3.20 -7.59 3.22
N ALA A 68 2.00 -7.77 3.79
CA ALA A 68 1.66 -7.29 5.12
C ALA A 68 2.45 -8.01 6.23
N PHE A 69 2.72 -9.30 6.08
CA PHE A 69 3.56 -10.06 7.02
C PHE A 69 5.04 -9.66 6.95
N TYR A 70 5.52 -9.25 5.77
CA TYR A 70 6.89 -8.80 5.58
C TYR A 70 7.16 -7.43 6.21
N GLN A 71 6.15 -6.57 6.32
CA GLN A 71 6.25 -5.23 6.93
C GLN A 71 6.22 -5.27 8.45
#